data_AF-A0AA89BVD3-F1
#
_entry.id   AF-A0AA89BVD3-F1
#
_cell.length_a   1.000
_cell.length_b   1.000
_cell.length_c   1.000
_cell.angle_alpha   90.00
_cell.angle_beta   90.00
_cell.angle_gamma   90.00
#
_symmetry.space_group_name_H-M   'P 1'
#
loop_
_entity.id
_entity.type
_entity.pdbx_description
1 polymer ?
#
loop_
_entity_poly.entity_id
_entity_poly.type
_entity_poly.pdbx_seq_one_letter_code
_entity_poly.pdbx_strand_id
1 'polypeptide(L)'
;MSTTPGAPPSTVPPILTGSEAVLDFFCLALAHQDCETDVNYVCGSDATTYLNPCEFEKARCAYREVHLKHEGNCTGDPFNP
;
A
#
# COMPACT_ATOMS: atom_id res chain seq x y z
N MET A 1 -33.11 28.47 32.93
CA MET A 1 -31.68 28.14 33.07
C MET A 1 -31.50 26.68 32.71
N SER A 2 -31.39 26.39 31.41
CA SER A 2 -31.28 25.01 30.91
C SER A 2 -29.81 24.74 30.63
N THR A 3 -29.13 24.07 31.56
CA THR A 3 -27.79 23.54 31.30
C THR A 3 -27.95 22.13 30.77
N THR A 4 -27.94 21.98 29.45
CA THR A 4 -27.78 20.69 28.78
C THR A 4 -26.37 20.18 29.08
N PRO A 5 -26.18 18.90 29.48
CA PRO A 5 -24.86 18.28 29.50
C PRO A 5 -24.31 18.25 28.08
N GLY A 6 -23.16 18.87 27.87
CA GLY A 6 -22.46 18.84 26.58
C GLY A 6 -22.21 17.39 26.17
N ALA A 7 -22.59 17.05 24.94
CA ALA A 7 -22.16 15.82 24.32
C ALA A 7 -20.62 15.74 24.37
N PRO A 8 -20.03 14.56 24.60
CA PRO A 8 -18.59 14.39 24.47
C PRO A 8 -18.16 14.80 23.06
N PRO A 9 -16.96 15.38 22.86
CA PRO A 9 -16.45 15.56 21.52
C PRO A 9 -16.47 14.19 20.86
N SER A 10 -17.18 14.10 19.73
CA SER A 10 -17.16 12.92 18.89
C SER A 10 -15.70 12.53 18.69
N THR A 11 -15.32 11.34 19.16
CA THR A 11 -14.08 10.67 18.76
C THR A 11 -14.25 10.31 17.28
N VAL A 12 -14.22 11.33 16.43
CA VAL A 12 -14.01 11.13 15.01
C VAL A 12 -12.58 10.63 14.96
N PRO A 13 -12.31 9.36 14.56
CA PRO A 13 -10.94 8.98 14.22
C PRO A 13 -10.43 10.03 13.23
N PRO A 14 -9.15 10.45 13.30
CA PRO A 14 -8.66 11.55 12.49
C PRO A 14 -9.12 11.34 11.04
N ILE A 15 -9.82 12.32 10.46
CA ILE A 15 -10.15 12.30 9.04
C ILE A 15 -8.80 12.27 8.33
N LEU A 16 -8.37 11.09 7.90
CA LEU A 16 -7.08 10.89 7.26
C LEU A 16 -7.17 11.48 5.86
N THR A 17 -6.90 12.78 5.74
CA THR A 17 -6.61 13.42 4.45
C THR A 17 -5.23 12.98 3.95
N GLY A 18 -4.96 11.68 3.91
CA GLY A 18 -3.64 11.17 3.58
C GLY A 18 -3.68 9.68 3.28
N SER A 19 -3.53 9.36 2.00
CA SER A 19 -3.07 8.06 1.50
C SER A 19 -1.89 7.50 2.30
N GLU A 20 -1.09 8.39 2.90
CA GLU A 20 0.09 8.11 3.73
C GLU A 20 -0.19 7.34 5.03
N ALA A 21 -1.28 7.65 5.74
CA ALA A 21 -1.63 6.98 7.00
C ALA A 21 -2.36 5.65 6.75
N VAL A 22 -3.07 5.56 5.62
CA VAL A 22 -3.69 4.34 5.15
C VAL A 22 -2.62 3.33 4.71
N LEU A 23 -1.58 3.80 4.01
CA LEU A 23 -0.42 2.98 3.65
C LEU A 23 0.30 2.45 4.90
N ASP A 24 0.50 3.28 5.94
CA ASP A 24 1.11 2.84 7.21
C ASP A 24 0.31 1.71 7.89
N PHE A 25 -1.02 1.87 7.95
CA PHE A 25 -1.93 0.85 8.48
C PHE A 25 -1.89 -0.45 7.65
N PHE A 26 -1.90 -0.35 6.33
CA PHE A 26 -1.76 -1.52 5.45
C PHE A 26 -0.38 -2.16 5.56
N CYS A 27 0.68 -1.39 5.75
CA CYS A 27 2.03 -1.88 5.91
C CYS A 27 2.25 -2.67 7.20
N LEU A 28 1.67 -2.21 8.30
CA LEU A 28 1.62 -2.97 9.55
C LEU A 28 0.91 -4.31 9.38
N ALA A 29 -0.15 -4.36 8.59
CA ALA A 29 -0.88 -5.60 8.30
C ALA A 29 -0.11 -6.53 7.34
N LEU A 30 0.47 -5.98 6.26
CA LEU A 30 1.24 -6.70 5.25
C LEU A 30 2.55 -7.28 5.80
N ALA A 31 3.15 -6.64 6.81
CA ALA A 31 4.36 -7.14 7.47
C ALA A 31 4.15 -8.52 8.12
N HIS A 32 2.93 -8.84 8.54
CA HIS A 32 2.58 -10.14 9.12
C HIS A 32 1.79 -11.04 8.14
N GLN A 33 1.67 -10.63 6.88
CA GLN A 33 0.97 -11.40 5.86
C GLN A 33 1.97 -12.26 5.07
N ASP A 34 1.70 -13.56 5.02
CA ASP A 34 2.35 -14.47 4.08
C ASP A 34 1.87 -14.15 2.66
N CYS A 35 2.80 -13.80 1.79
CA CYS A 35 2.50 -13.68 0.37
C CYS A 35 2.44 -15.09 -0.22
N GLU A 36 1.39 -15.35 -1.01
CA GLU A 36 1.31 -16.60 -1.76
C GLU A 36 2.53 -16.74 -2.68
N THR A 37 2.97 -17.97 -2.90
CA THR A 37 4.11 -18.27 -3.78
C THR A 37 3.77 -18.16 -5.25
N ASP A 38 2.57 -17.70 -5.59
CA ASP A 38 2.15 -17.49 -6.97
C ASP A 38 2.99 -16.39 -7.63
N VAL A 39 3.46 -16.66 -8.84
CA VAL A 39 4.42 -15.82 -9.54
C VAL A 39 3.67 -14.93 -10.52
N ASN A 40 3.44 -13.68 -10.10
CA ASN A 40 2.83 -12.63 -10.91
C ASN A 40 3.78 -11.44 -10.96
N TYR A 41 4.76 -11.49 -11.85
CA TYR A 41 5.76 -10.45 -11.92
C TYR A 41 5.12 -9.06 -12.04
N VAL A 42 5.66 -8.08 -11.33
CA VAL A 42 5.27 -6.69 -11.47
C VAL A 42 6.51 -5.79 -11.51
N CYS A 43 6.44 -4.74 -12.31
CA CYS A 43 7.52 -3.79 -12.45
C CYS A 43 7.25 -2.54 -11.60
N GLY A 44 8.19 -2.23 -10.71
CA GLY A 44 8.19 -0.99 -9.93
C GLY A 44 8.67 0.22 -10.73
N SER A 45 8.36 1.40 -10.20
CA SER A 45 8.84 2.68 -10.73
C SER A 45 10.34 2.85 -10.58
N ASP A 46 10.96 2.11 -9.66
CA ASP A 46 12.41 2.04 -9.46
C ASP A 46 13.12 1.10 -10.46
N ALA A 47 12.36 0.54 -11.41
CA ALA A 47 12.82 -0.47 -12.37
C ALA A 47 13.22 -1.82 -11.74
N THR A 48 12.76 -2.10 -10.51
CA THR A 48 12.87 -3.43 -9.90
C THR A 48 11.64 -4.27 -10.23
N THR A 49 11.89 -5.53 -10.57
CA THR A 49 10.83 -6.53 -10.73
C THR A 49 10.57 -7.23 -9.41
N TYR A 50 9.31 -7.27 -9.02
CA TYR A 50 8.85 -8.01 -7.86
C TYR A 50 8.17 -9.30 -8.31
N LEU A 51 8.33 -10.36 -7.53
CA LEU A 51 7.84 -11.70 -7.85
C LEU A 51 6.32 -11.77 -7.94
N ASN A 52 5.65 -10.99 -7.09
CA ASN A 52 4.20 -10.88 -7.03
C ASN A 52 3.76 -9.50 -6.49
N PRO A 53 2.48 -9.12 -6.65
CA PRO A 53 1.96 -7.85 -6.13
C PRO A 53 2.12 -7.71 -4.61
N CYS A 54 2.04 -8.79 -3.85
CA CYS A 54 2.16 -8.77 -2.40
C CYS A 54 3.57 -8.39 -1.95
N GLU A 55 4.61 -8.91 -2.60
CA GLU A 55 6.01 -8.54 -2.37
C GLU A 55 6.29 -7.11 -2.83
N PHE A 56 5.64 -6.64 -3.90
CA PHE A 56 5.69 -5.24 -4.30
C PHE A 56 5.09 -4.30 -3.25
N GLU A 57 3.94 -4.65 -2.66
CA GLU A 57 3.31 -3.89 -1.58
C GLU A 57 4.21 -3.82 -0.33
N LYS A 58 4.86 -4.94 0.04
CA LYS A 58 5.87 -4.93 1.12
C LYS A 58 7.04 -4.02 0.81
N ALA A 59 7.51 -4.01 -0.43
CA ALA A 59 8.57 -3.10 -0.85
C ALA A 59 8.13 -1.64 -0.81
N ARG A 60 6.87 -1.33 -1.15
CA ARG A 60 6.26 0.00 -0.98
C ARG A 60 6.22 0.47 0.46
N CYS A 61 6.08 -0.45 1.41
CA CYS A 61 6.17 -0.13 2.83
C CYS A 61 7.58 0.27 3.26
N ALA A 62 8.61 -0.32 2.66
CA ALA A 62 10.01 0.06 2.87
C ALA A 62 10.39 1.33 2.08
N TYR A 63 9.83 1.49 0.87
CA TYR A 63 10.14 2.54 -0.08
C TYR A 63 8.84 3.17 -0.61
N ARG A 64 8.28 4.13 0.12
CA ARG A 64 6.98 4.76 -0.21
C ARG A 64 6.94 5.44 -1.57
N GLU A 65 8.10 5.78 -2.12
CA GLU A 65 8.24 6.45 -3.41
C GLU A 65 8.09 5.49 -4.60
N VAL A 66 8.13 4.16 -4.37
CA VAL A 66 8.03 3.17 -5.44
C VAL A 66 6.56 2.92 -5.79
N HIS A 67 6.16 3.20 -7.03
CA HIS A 67 4.81 2.93 -7.52
C HIS A 67 4.80 1.81 -8.55
N LEU A 68 3.64 1.20 -8.78
CA LEU A 68 3.51 0.17 -9.80
C LEU A 68 3.65 0.85 -11.17
N LYS A 69 4.60 0.40 -11.97
CA LYS A 69 4.81 0.90 -13.34
C LYS A 69 3.97 0.11 -14.34
N HIS A 70 4.08 -1.21 -14.31
CA HIS A 70 3.24 -2.11 -15.10
C HIS A 70 3.27 -3.53 -14.51
N GLU A 71 2.30 -4.35 -14.91
CA GLU A 71 2.31 -5.79 -14.65
C GLU A 71 3.29 -6.50 -15.60
N GLY A 72 4.04 -7.46 -15.11
CA GLY A 72 5.16 -8.11 -15.79
C GLY A 72 6.53 -7.71 -15.26
N ASN A 73 7.59 -8.29 -15.85
CA ASN A 73 8.97 -8.03 -15.47
C ASN A 73 9.47 -6.71 -16.09
N CYS A 74 10.26 -5.92 -15.36
CA CYS A 74 10.85 -4.68 -15.89
C CYS A 74 11.79 -4.90 -17.08
N THR A 75 12.35 -6.11 -17.23
CA THR A 75 13.33 -6.48 -18.27
C THR A 75 12.82 -7.51 -19.30
N GLY A 76 11.57 -7.99 -19.18
CA GLY A 76 10.97 -8.97 -20.08
C GLY A 76 9.49 -8.66 -20.21
N ASP A 77 8.94 -8.40 -21.39
CA ASP A 77 9.45 -8.51 -22.75
C ASP A 77 8.78 -7.43 -23.62
N PRO A 78 9.50 -6.79 -24.55
CA PRO A 78 8.91 -5.86 -25.52
C PRO A 78 8.00 -6.56 -26.57
N PHE A 79 7.53 -7.78 -26.29
CA PHE A 79 7.00 -8.74 -27.27
C PHE A 79 5.66 -9.42 -26.88
N ASN A 80 4.92 -8.87 -25.93
CA ASN A 80 3.56 -8.51 -26.29
C ASN A 80 3.61 -7.10 -26.92
N PRO A 81 3.58 -6.96 -28.26
CA PRO A 81 3.43 -5.64 -28.89
C PRO A 81 2.11 -4.95 -28.48
#